data_AF-A0A0F7ZJM6-F1
#
_entry.id   AF-A0A0F7ZJM6-F1
#
_cell.length_a   1.000
_cell.length_b   1.000
_cell.length_c   1.000
_cell.angle_alpha   90.00
_cell.angle_beta   90.00
_cell.angle_gamma   90.00
#
_symmetry.space_group_name_H-M   'P 1'
#
loop_
_entity.id
_entity.type
_entity.pdbx_description
1 polymer ?
#
loop_
_entity_poly.entity_id
_entity_poly.type
_entity_poly.pdbx_seq_one_letter_code
_entity_poly.pdbx_strand_id
1 'polypeptide(L)'
;MTKKPATTPKDGINIPRCIGTLPVCSASDLNFHLGYYPLNDDFWIPIPSRAAVAQYLVEGSPSNDLRFPDSLYKPEHHVAGILMGIALRKHIIGELEIISCRSQWQEKSKLERTDWFVRCQRTIMRMKRDIRNLETKQLYHSFDLPGAEYSTGLRREMDQAWQWAAASTTRDPEETARRHSGSYLDSSEASETD
;
A
#
# COMPACT_ATOMS: atom_id res chain seq x y z
N MET A 1 -42.98 22.34 -21.47
CA MET A 1 -42.34 21.11 -20.97
C MET A 1 -41.75 20.35 -22.15
N THR A 2 -40.45 20.48 -22.37
CA THR A 2 -39.73 19.71 -23.40
C THR A 2 -38.56 19.03 -22.71
N LYS A 3 -38.66 17.72 -22.57
CA LYS A 3 -37.63 16.86 -21.95
C LYS A 3 -36.36 16.96 -22.79
N LYS A 4 -35.24 17.35 -22.17
CA LYS A 4 -33.90 17.09 -22.70
C LYS A 4 -33.72 15.57 -22.81
N PRO A 5 -33.13 15.04 -23.89
CA PRO A 5 -32.65 13.67 -23.86
C PRO A 5 -31.48 13.61 -22.88
N ALA A 6 -31.59 12.73 -21.89
CA ALA A 6 -30.46 12.31 -21.09
C ALA A 6 -29.52 11.55 -22.03
N THR A 7 -28.44 12.21 -22.46
CA THR A 7 -27.29 11.53 -23.01
C THR A 7 -26.73 10.63 -21.92
N THR A 8 -26.98 9.33 -22.04
CA THR A 8 -26.22 8.29 -21.35
C THR A 8 -24.73 8.55 -21.58
N PRO A 9 -23.86 8.42 -20.56
CA PRO A 9 -22.43 8.43 -20.81
C PRO A 9 -22.15 7.30 -21.80
N LYS A 10 -21.42 7.63 -22.89
CA LYS A 10 -20.77 6.64 -23.75
C LYS A 10 -20.15 5.57 -22.86
N ASP A 11 -20.27 4.30 -23.24
CA ASP A 11 -19.63 3.15 -22.60
C ASP A 11 -18.13 3.41 -22.41
N GLY A 12 -17.80 4.07 -21.31
CA GLY A 12 -16.47 4.38 -20.89
C GLY A 12 -15.91 3.13 -20.24
N ILE A 13 -14.68 2.81 -20.57
CA ILE A 13 -13.90 1.80 -19.85
C ILE A 13 -14.04 2.09 -18.35
N ASN A 14 -14.75 1.22 -17.61
CA ASN A 14 -14.97 1.38 -16.18
C ASN A 14 -13.67 0.99 -15.45
N ILE A 15 -12.84 1.98 -15.16
CA ILE A 15 -11.56 1.79 -14.48
C ILE A 15 -11.84 1.71 -12.97
N PRO A 16 -11.39 0.64 -12.26
CA PRO A 16 -11.45 0.57 -10.81
C PRO A 16 -10.88 1.81 -10.16
N ARG A 17 -11.60 2.37 -9.19
CA ARG A 17 -11.15 3.54 -8.44
C ARG A 17 -10.72 3.12 -7.04
N CYS A 18 -9.73 3.82 -6.52
CA CYS A 18 -9.42 3.73 -5.11
C CYS A 18 -10.55 4.37 -4.30
N ILE A 19 -11.13 3.62 -3.36
CA ILE A 19 -12.18 4.10 -2.45
C ILE A 19 -11.64 4.48 -1.07
N GLY A 20 -10.39 4.15 -0.77
CA GLY A 20 -9.72 4.55 0.45
C GLY A 20 -8.56 3.64 0.84
N THR A 21 -8.12 3.77 2.09
CA THR A 21 -7.07 2.95 2.69
C THR A 21 -7.65 1.94 3.67
N LEU A 22 -7.02 0.77 3.76
CA LEU A 22 -7.36 -0.29 4.70
C LEU A 22 -6.15 -0.55 5.61
N PRO A 23 -6.21 -0.28 6.92
CA PRO A 23 -5.11 -0.58 7.82
C PRO A 23 -4.91 -2.09 7.95
N VAL A 24 -3.66 -2.54 7.86
CA VAL A 24 -3.26 -3.93 8.03
C VAL A 24 -2.41 -4.06 9.30
N CYS A 25 -2.98 -4.72 10.30
CA CYS A 25 -2.44 -4.75 11.67
C CYS A 25 -1.88 -6.11 12.10
N SER A 26 -2.01 -7.14 11.29
CA SER A 26 -1.53 -8.50 11.58
C SER A 26 -0.72 -9.09 10.43
N ALA A 27 0.12 -10.07 10.74
CA ALA A 27 0.86 -10.83 9.73
C ALA A 27 -0.05 -11.68 8.82
N SER A 28 -1.14 -12.22 9.35
CA SER A 28 -2.13 -12.98 8.56
C SER A 28 -2.83 -12.11 7.52
N ASP A 29 -3.24 -10.90 7.90
CA ASP A 29 -3.89 -9.96 6.98
C ASP A 29 -2.89 -9.47 5.92
N LEU A 30 -1.65 -9.19 6.34
CA LEU A 30 -0.58 -8.82 5.42
C LEU A 30 -0.33 -9.94 4.40
N ASN A 31 -0.30 -11.19 4.84
CA ASN A 31 -0.16 -12.34 3.96
C ASN A 31 -1.33 -12.45 2.96
N PHE A 32 -2.56 -12.26 3.43
CA PHE A 32 -3.74 -12.26 2.57
C PHE A 32 -3.61 -11.23 1.43
N HIS A 33 -3.21 -9.99 1.77
CA HIS A 33 -3.05 -8.92 0.77
C HIS A 33 -1.82 -9.09 -0.13
N LEU A 34 -0.80 -9.83 0.31
CA LEU A 34 0.36 -10.19 -0.51
C LEU A 34 0.04 -11.27 -1.54
N GLY A 35 -1.04 -12.04 -1.33
CA GLY A 35 -1.58 -12.95 -2.33
C GLY A 35 -1.96 -12.23 -3.61
N TYR A 36 -1.89 -12.94 -4.74
CA TYR A 36 -2.33 -12.38 -6.02
C TYR A 36 -3.84 -12.56 -6.21
N TYR A 37 -4.52 -11.49 -6.60
CA TYR A 37 -5.93 -11.51 -7.00
C TYR A 37 -6.19 -10.45 -8.09
N PRO A 38 -6.98 -10.76 -9.14
CA PRO A 38 -7.43 -9.76 -10.11
C PRO A 38 -8.36 -8.72 -9.47
N LEU A 39 -8.35 -7.48 -9.98
CA LEU A 39 -9.25 -6.42 -9.52
C LEU A 39 -10.26 -6.07 -10.61
N ASN A 40 -11.53 -6.33 -10.34
CA ASN A 40 -12.67 -6.04 -11.22
C ASN A 40 -13.56 -4.90 -10.71
N ASP A 41 -13.44 -4.53 -9.43
CA ASP A 41 -14.26 -3.54 -8.73
C ASP A 41 -13.39 -2.47 -8.07
N ASP A 42 -14.03 -1.40 -7.57
CA ASP A 42 -13.38 -0.38 -6.75
C ASP A 42 -12.60 -1.01 -5.58
N PHE A 43 -11.42 -0.47 -5.28
CA PHE A 43 -10.44 -1.14 -4.42
C PHE A 43 -10.01 -0.29 -3.21
N TRP A 44 -9.68 -0.99 -2.12
CA TRP A 44 -9.01 -0.42 -0.96
C TRP A 44 -7.52 -0.66 -1.05
N ILE A 45 -6.71 0.28 -0.55
CA ILE A 45 -5.27 0.06 -0.52
C ILE A 45 -4.78 -0.38 0.87
N PRO A 46 -4.21 -1.60 0.97
CA PRO A 46 -3.77 -2.13 2.26
C PRO A 46 -2.50 -1.45 2.76
N ILE A 47 -2.59 -0.71 3.87
CA ILE A 47 -1.46 -0.06 4.54
C ILE A 47 -1.00 -0.92 5.73
N PRO A 48 0.08 -1.71 5.57
CA PRO A 48 0.63 -2.48 6.67
C PRO A 48 1.32 -1.58 7.69
N SER A 49 0.94 -1.76 8.95
CA SER A 49 1.68 -1.18 10.07
C SER A 49 3.06 -1.85 10.19
N ARG A 50 4.03 -1.11 10.75
CA ARG A 50 5.35 -1.69 11.09
C ARG A 50 5.26 -2.90 12.00
N ALA A 51 4.25 -2.94 12.88
CA ALA A 51 3.99 -4.09 13.74
C ALA A 51 3.60 -5.33 12.93
N ALA A 52 2.69 -5.18 11.95
CA ALA A 52 2.32 -6.26 11.04
C ALA A 52 3.51 -6.75 10.22
N VAL A 53 4.34 -5.84 9.69
CA VAL A 53 5.57 -6.19 8.96
C VAL A 53 6.57 -6.95 9.85
N ALA A 54 6.76 -6.49 11.09
CA ALA A 54 7.65 -7.15 12.05
C ALA A 54 7.15 -8.56 12.44
N GLN A 55 5.84 -8.72 12.69
CA GLN A 55 5.24 -10.02 12.97
C GLN A 55 5.42 -10.98 11.78
N TYR A 56 5.19 -10.49 10.56
CA TYR A 56 5.35 -11.26 9.33
C TYR A 56 6.79 -11.81 9.15
N LEU A 57 7.81 -11.05 9.58
CA LEU A 57 9.20 -11.52 9.57
C LEU A 57 9.47 -12.64 10.60
N VAL A 58 8.76 -12.62 11.73
CA VAL A 58 8.91 -13.59 12.82
C VAL A 58 8.22 -14.90 12.47
N GLU A 59 6.95 -14.81 12.04
CA GLU A 59 6.11 -15.96 11.67
C GLU A 59 6.63 -16.71 10.43
N GLY A 60 7.49 -16.05 9.65
CA GLY A 60 8.07 -16.59 8.44
C GLY A 60 7.23 -16.21 7.24
N SER A 61 7.87 -15.63 6.22
CA SER A 61 7.24 -15.18 4.98
C SER A 61 6.72 -16.41 4.22
N PRO A 62 5.40 -16.69 4.17
CA PRO A 62 4.87 -17.78 3.37
C PRO A 62 5.14 -17.55 1.88
N SER A 63 5.00 -18.62 1.08
CA SER A 63 5.06 -18.49 -0.36
C SER A 63 3.84 -17.76 -0.87
N ASN A 64 4.02 -16.48 -1.25
CA ASN A 64 3.02 -15.72 -1.98
C ASN A 64 2.72 -16.47 -3.28
N ASP A 65 1.55 -17.08 -3.38
CA ASP A 65 1.14 -17.72 -4.61
C ASP A 65 0.86 -16.62 -5.65
N LEU A 66 1.75 -16.52 -6.64
CA LEU A 66 1.63 -15.59 -7.75
C LEU A 66 0.90 -16.22 -8.93
N ARG A 67 0.38 -17.45 -8.81
CA ARG A 67 -0.38 -18.11 -9.87
C ARG A 67 -1.73 -17.42 -10.07
N PHE A 68 -2.19 -17.40 -11.30
CA PHE A 68 -3.47 -16.82 -11.66
C PHE A 68 -4.57 -17.88 -11.50
N PRO A 69 -5.76 -17.51 -10.99
CA PRO A 69 -6.95 -18.30 -11.28
C PRO A 69 -7.24 -18.15 -12.78
N ASP A 70 -6.93 -19.20 -13.55
CA ASP A 70 -6.69 -19.15 -15.01
C ASP A 70 -7.94 -19.01 -15.92
N SER A 71 -9.15 -18.67 -15.44
CA SER A 71 -10.33 -18.79 -16.33
C SER A 71 -11.47 -17.78 -16.21
N LEU A 72 -11.46 -16.86 -15.24
CA LEU A 72 -12.66 -16.03 -14.97
C LEU A 72 -12.46 -14.52 -15.17
N TYR A 73 -11.24 -14.04 -15.36
CA TYR A 73 -10.95 -12.60 -15.31
C TYR A 73 -10.41 -12.06 -16.63
N LYS A 74 -10.78 -10.81 -16.93
CA LYS A 74 -10.29 -10.09 -18.10
C LYS A 74 -8.81 -9.72 -17.91
N PRO A 75 -8.00 -9.62 -18.99
CA PRO A 75 -6.60 -9.22 -18.91
C PRO A 75 -6.37 -7.92 -18.12
N GLU A 76 -7.29 -6.96 -18.24
CA GLU A 76 -7.24 -5.67 -17.55
C GLU A 76 -7.33 -5.82 -16.02
N HIS A 77 -8.20 -6.72 -15.54
CA HIS A 77 -8.32 -7.03 -14.12
C HIS A 77 -7.07 -7.73 -13.59
N HIS A 78 -6.42 -8.51 -14.46
CA HIS A 78 -5.15 -9.13 -14.12
C HIS A 78 -4.03 -8.11 -13.96
N VAL A 79 -3.91 -7.17 -14.90
CA VAL A 79 -2.96 -6.05 -14.82
C VAL A 79 -3.20 -5.23 -13.55
N ALA A 80 -4.47 -5.02 -13.19
CA ALA A 80 -4.83 -4.31 -11.98
C ALA A 80 -4.28 -4.97 -10.70
N GLY A 81 -4.52 -6.26 -10.54
CA GLY A 81 -3.97 -7.05 -9.44
C GLY A 81 -2.43 -7.05 -9.42
N ILE A 82 -1.80 -7.08 -10.60
CA ILE A 82 -0.32 -7.01 -10.73
C ILE A 82 0.20 -5.67 -10.20
N LEU A 83 -0.39 -4.55 -10.62
CA LEU A 83 0.02 -3.22 -10.18
C LEU A 83 -0.13 -3.07 -8.66
N MET A 84 -1.25 -3.54 -8.08
CA MET A 84 -1.47 -3.61 -6.64
C MET A 84 -0.40 -4.42 -5.91
N GLY A 85 -0.13 -5.62 -6.41
CA GLY A 85 0.89 -6.50 -5.85
C GLY A 85 2.30 -5.89 -5.86
N ILE A 86 2.66 -5.16 -6.92
CA ILE A 86 3.94 -4.45 -7.03
C ILE A 86 4.01 -3.32 -6.00
N ALA A 87 2.96 -2.49 -5.95
CA ALA A 87 2.92 -1.30 -5.12
C ALA A 87 2.99 -1.63 -3.62
N LEU A 88 2.25 -2.65 -3.17
CA LEU A 88 2.31 -3.15 -1.79
C LEU A 88 3.70 -3.68 -1.43
N ARG A 89 4.34 -4.45 -2.31
CA ARG A 89 5.70 -4.98 -2.08
C ARG A 89 6.75 -3.88 -1.99
N LYS A 90 6.65 -2.83 -2.82
CA LYS A 90 7.53 -1.65 -2.74
C LYS A 90 7.39 -0.95 -1.39
N HIS A 91 6.16 -0.76 -0.92
CA HIS A 91 5.90 -0.16 0.40
C HIS A 91 6.51 -0.99 1.54
N ILE A 92 6.30 -2.31 1.53
CA ILE A 92 6.88 -3.22 2.54
C ILE A 92 8.41 -3.18 2.50
N ILE A 93 9.04 -3.13 1.32
CA ILE A 93 10.50 -2.96 1.21
C ILE A 93 10.96 -1.70 1.94
N GLY A 94 10.30 -0.56 1.71
CA GLY A 94 10.64 0.70 2.40
C GLY A 94 10.52 0.59 3.92
N GLU A 95 9.44 -0.04 4.41
CA GLU A 95 9.27 -0.28 5.85
C GLU A 95 10.33 -1.23 6.41
N LEU A 96 10.68 -2.30 5.68
CA LEU A 96 11.75 -3.22 6.04
C LEU A 96 13.11 -2.53 6.13
N GLU A 97 13.43 -1.64 5.18
CA GLU A 97 14.67 -0.84 5.19
C GLU A 97 14.72 0.04 6.44
N ILE A 98 13.61 0.69 6.81
CA ILE A 98 13.51 1.52 8.02
C ILE A 98 13.67 0.69 9.29
N ILE A 99 12.97 -0.44 9.43
CA ILE A 99 12.99 -1.23 10.67
C ILE A 99 14.24 -2.11 10.81
N SER A 100 14.95 -2.41 9.72
CA SER A 100 16.16 -3.23 9.73
C SER A 100 17.28 -2.66 10.62
N CYS A 101 17.32 -1.33 10.75
CA CYS A 101 18.34 -0.61 11.52
C CYS A 101 17.87 -0.14 12.91
N ARG A 102 16.60 -0.34 13.27
CA ARG A 102 16.01 0.18 14.52
C ARG A 102 15.95 -0.89 15.62
N SER A 103 16.65 -0.67 16.74
CA SER A 103 16.74 -1.61 17.87
C SER A 103 15.37 -1.96 18.48
N GLN A 104 14.46 -0.99 18.57
CA GLN A 104 13.12 -1.18 19.17
C GLN A 104 12.31 -2.34 18.55
N TRP A 105 12.50 -2.62 17.26
CA TRP A 105 11.77 -3.67 16.56
C TRP A 105 12.43 -5.03 16.75
N GLN A 106 13.76 -5.04 16.82
CA GLN A 106 14.55 -6.21 17.16
C GLN A 106 14.22 -6.70 18.58
N GLU A 107 14.21 -5.81 19.57
CA GLU A 107 13.89 -6.16 20.97
C GLU A 107 12.50 -6.77 21.11
N LYS A 108 11.49 -6.21 20.42
CA LYS A 108 10.12 -6.74 20.42
C LYS A 108 10.01 -8.12 19.77
N SER A 109 10.88 -8.43 18.81
CA SER A 109 10.87 -9.70 18.08
C SER A 109 11.55 -10.85 18.83
N LYS A 110 12.29 -10.57 19.92
CA LYS A 110 13.14 -11.53 20.65
C LYS A 110 14.20 -12.22 19.78
N LEU A 111 14.51 -11.67 18.61
CA LEU A 111 15.56 -12.16 17.73
C LEU A 111 16.86 -11.43 18.02
N GLU A 112 17.99 -12.10 17.82
CA GLU A 112 19.31 -11.45 17.81
C GLU A 112 19.38 -10.38 16.71
N ARG A 113 20.16 -9.32 16.95
CA ARG A 113 20.28 -8.19 16.01
C ARG A 113 20.74 -8.62 14.62
N THR A 114 21.71 -9.52 14.56
CA THR A 114 22.21 -10.07 13.31
C THR A 114 21.11 -10.86 12.58
N ASP A 115 20.36 -11.69 13.30
CA ASP A 115 19.29 -12.50 12.71
C ASP A 115 18.13 -11.63 12.20
N TRP A 116 17.74 -10.60 12.96
CA TRP A 116 16.75 -9.62 12.54
C TRP A 116 17.15 -8.94 11.23
N PHE A 117 18.39 -8.45 11.15
CA PHE A 117 18.91 -7.80 9.96
C PHE A 117 18.92 -8.77 8.77
N VAL A 118 19.43 -10.00 8.96
CA VAL A 118 19.47 -11.02 7.91
C VAL A 118 18.07 -11.37 7.42
N ARG A 119 17.07 -11.49 8.31
CA ARG A 119 15.67 -11.74 7.93
C ARG A 119 15.06 -10.59 7.14
N CYS A 120 15.33 -9.34 7.53
CA CYS A 120 14.93 -8.16 6.75
C CYS A 120 15.52 -8.23 5.34
N GLN A 121 16.83 -8.43 5.22
CA GLN A 121 17.51 -8.47 3.91
C GLN A 121 17.03 -9.61 3.02
N ARG A 122 16.84 -10.82 3.57
CA ARG A 122 16.28 -11.96 2.83
C ARG A 122 14.87 -11.65 2.31
N THR A 123 14.03 -11.04 3.15
CA THR A 123 12.66 -10.68 2.77
C THR A 123 12.65 -9.58 1.71
N ILE A 124 13.50 -8.55 1.83
CA ILE A 124 13.67 -7.51 0.81
C ILE A 124 14.08 -8.13 -0.53
N MET A 125 15.07 -9.02 -0.54
CA MET A 125 15.51 -9.70 -1.77
C MET A 125 14.40 -10.53 -2.40
N ARG A 126 13.60 -11.22 -1.59
CA ARG A 126 12.42 -11.95 -2.06
C ARG A 126 11.38 -11.02 -2.68
N MET A 127 11.01 -9.94 -1.99
CA MET A 127 10.05 -8.96 -2.52
C MET A 127 10.54 -8.34 -3.83
N LYS A 128 11.84 -8.02 -3.96
CA LYS A 128 12.45 -7.54 -5.22
C LYS A 128 12.38 -8.59 -6.35
N ARG A 129 12.51 -9.88 -6.04
CA ARG A 129 12.29 -10.97 -7.01
C ARG A 129 10.82 -11.06 -7.41
N ASP A 130 9.90 -11.01 -6.46
CA ASP A 130 8.46 -11.05 -6.72
C ASP A 130 8.01 -9.87 -7.59
N ILE A 131 8.51 -8.65 -7.32
CA ILE A 131 8.27 -7.47 -8.14
C ILE A 131 8.70 -7.71 -9.59
N ARG A 132 9.92 -8.22 -9.82
CA ARG A 132 10.40 -8.51 -11.19
C ARG A 132 9.53 -9.55 -11.90
N ASN A 133 9.06 -10.56 -11.18
CA ASN A 133 8.12 -11.55 -11.73
C ASN A 133 6.79 -10.90 -12.13
N LEU A 134 6.27 -10.02 -11.28
CA LEU A 134 5.03 -9.28 -11.53
C LEU A 134 5.19 -8.28 -12.69
N GLU A 135 6.30 -7.56 -12.77
CA GLU A 135 6.61 -6.63 -13.88
C GLU A 135 6.73 -7.38 -15.21
N THR A 136 7.41 -8.54 -15.20
CA THR A 136 7.50 -9.41 -16.37
C THR A 136 6.11 -9.86 -16.82
N LYS A 137 5.24 -10.26 -15.88
CA LYS A 137 3.84 -10.63 -16.16
C LYS A 137 3.02 -9.45 -16.70
N GLN A 138 3.24 -8.24 -16.20
CA GLN A 138 2.55 -7.04 -16.66
C GLN A 138 2.75 -6.84 -18.17
N LEU A 139 3.99 -7.02 -18.65
CA LEU A 139 4.34 -6.89 -20.07
C LEU A 139 3.59 -7.90 -20.95
N TYR A 140 3.33 -9.11 -20.44
CA TYR A 140 2.61 -10.14 -21.19
C TYR A 140 1.10 -9.88 -21.34
N HIS A 141 0.53 -8.98 -20.54
CA HIS A 141 -0.92 -8.70 -20.56
C HIS A 141 -1.27 -7.32 -21.15
N SER A 142 -0.29 -6.53 -21.60
CA SER A 142 -0.48 -5.13 -22.01
C SER A 142 -0.55 -4.88 -23.53
N PHE A 143 -0.99 -5.85 -24.34
CA PHE A 143 -0.80 -5.79 -25.80
C PHE A 143 -1.90 -5.08 -26.62
N ASP A 144 -3.11 -4.87 -26.08
CA ASP A 144 -4.20 -4.22 -26.81
C ASP A 144 -4.33 -2.73 -26.47
N LEU A 145 -4.60 -1.87 -27.47
CA LEU A 145 -4.71 -0.41 -27.29
C LEU A 145 -5.75 0.01 -26.23
N PRO A 146 -6.96 -0.60 -26.15
CA PRO A 146 -7.89 -0.35 -25.05
C PRO A 146 -7.35 -0.82 -23.68
N GLY A 147 -6.61 -1.92 -23.66
CA GLY A 147 -5.92 -2.42 -22.46
C GLY A 147 -4.80 -1.48 -22.00
N ALA A 148 -4.13 -0.79 -22.93
CA ALA A 148 -3.11 0.20 -22.63
C ALA A 148 -3.71 1.48 -21.99
N GLU A 149 -4.84 1.98 -22.49
CA GLU A 149 -5.56 3.11 -21.88
C GLU A 149 -6.08 2.77 -20.49
N TYR A 150 -6.70 1.59 -20.32
CA TYR A 150 -7.12 1.07 -19.01
C TYR A 150 -5.94 1.00 -18.04
N SER A 151 -4.83 0.37 -18.47
CA SER A 151 -3.65 0.17 -17.63
C SER A 151 -3.02 1.50 -17.20
N THR A 152 -3.00 2.48 -18.11
CA THR A 152 -2.48 3.82 -17.84
C THR A 152 -3.36 4.55 -16.83
N GLY A 153 -4.68 4.53 -17.03
CA GLY A 153 -5.63 5.15 -16.11
C GLY A 153 -5.56 4.52 -14.72
N LEU A 154 -5.55 3.18 -14.65
CA LEU A 154 -5.45 2.48 -13.38
C LEU A 154 -4.13 2.74 -12.65
N ARG A 155 -3.00 2.75 -13.37
CA ARG A 155 -1.70 3.09 -12.77
C ARG A 155 -1.75 4.48 -12.15
N ARG A 156 -2.35 5.46 -12.82
CA ARG A 156 -2.53 6.81 -12.29
C ARG A 156 -3.36 6.81 -11.00
N GLU A 157 -4.50 6.11 -11.00
CA GLU A 157 -5.35 6.00 -9.79
C GLU A 157 -4.59 5.35 -8.63
N MET A 158 -3.81 4.31 -8.91
CA MET A 158 -2.98 3.63 -7.91
C MET A 158 -1.86 4.50 -7.35
N ASP A 159 -1.10 5.16 -8.22
CA ASP A 159 0.01 6.04 -7.81
C ASP A 159 -0.51 7.20 -6.97
N GLN A 160 -1.62 7.84 -7.40
CA GLN A 160 -2.26 8.93 -6.67
C GLN A 160 -2.74 8.49 -5.29
N ALA A 161 -3.41 7.34 -5.23
CA ALA A 161 -3.95 6.86 -3.98
C ALA A 161 -2.86 6.39 -2.99
N TRP A 162 -1.71 5.92 -3.49
CA TRP A 162 -0.51 5.71 -2.69
C TRP A 162 0.15 6.98 -2.18
N GLN A 163 0.15 8.06 -2.97
CA GLN A 163 0.60 9.36 -2.47
C GLN A 163 -0.31 9.87 -1.34
N TRP A 164 -1.64 9.73 -1.48
CA TRP A 164 -2.59 10.09 -0.42
C TRP A 164 -2.42 9.26 0.84
N ALA A 165 -2.26 7.94 0.70
CA ALA A 165 -2.05 7.05 1.83
C ALA A 165 -0.73 7.36 2.55
N ALA A 166 0.36 7.58 1.81
CA ALA A 166 1.64 7.97 2.38
C ALA A 166 1.55 9.30 3.15
N ALA A 167 0.87 10.32 2.59
CA ALA A 167 0.66 11.61 3.24
C ALA A 167 -0.20 11.51 4.52
N SER A 168 -1.11 10.54 4.59
CA SER A 168 -1.92 10.28 5.79
C SER A 168 -1.13 9.57 6.91
N THR A 169 -0.10 8.79 6.54
CA THR A 169 0.69 7.98 7.48
C THR A 169 1.90 8.74 8.05
N THR A 170 2.39 9.76 7.35
CA THR A 170 3.49 10.64 7.83
C THR A 170 3.05 11.70 8.83
N ARG A 171 1.75 11.85 9.10
CA ARG A 171 1.26 12.63 10.24
C ARG A 171 1.49 11.81 11.50
N ASP A 172 2.66 11.98 12.10
CA ASP A 172 2.96 11.43 13.41
C ASP A 172 1.88 11.90 14.42
N PRO A 173 1.14 10.99 15.07
CA PRO A 173 0.17 11.39 16.09
C PRO A 173 0.84 12.17 17.24
N GLU A 174 2.14 11.96 17.49
CA GLU A 174 2.90 12.76 18.47
C GLU A 174 3.14 14.21 18.02
N GLU A 175 3.37 14.46 16.72
CA GLU A 175 3.54 15.82 16.19
C GLU A 175 2.23 16.60 16.16
N THR A 176 1.12 15.89 15.91
CA THR A 176 -0.24 16.46 15.94
C THR A 176 -0.67 16.76 17.38
N ALA A 177 -0.32 15.90 18.34
CA ALA A 177 -0.54 16.12 19.77
C ALA A 177 0.28 17.29 20.32
N ARG A 178 1.55 17.46 19.89
CA ARG A 178 2.38 18.62 20.28
C ARG A 178 1.82 19.96 19.76
N ARG A 179 1.25 19.99 18.56
CA ARG A 179 0.60 21.21 18.03
C ARG A 179 -0.67 21.58 18.77
N HIS A 180 -1.43 20.60 19.28
CA HIS A 180 -2.64 20.87 20.06
C HIS A 180 -2.38 21.12 21.56
N SER A 181 -1.22 20.70 22.09
CA SER A 181 -0.85 20.92 23.49
C SER A 181 -0.15 22.27 23.72
N GLY A 182 0.23 22.99 22.66
CA GLY A 182 0.97 24.25 22.74
C GLY A 182 0.14 25.55 22.67
N SER A 183 -1.21 25.49 22.65
CA SER A 183 -2.05 26.69 22.48
C SER A 183 -2.82 27.13 23.74
N TYR A 184 -2.51 26.55 24.90
CA TYR A 184 -3.10 26.94 26.18
C TYR A 184 -2.01 27.01 27.23
N LEU A 185 -1.19 28.06 27.18
CA LEU A 185 -0.40 28.61 28.30
C LEU A 185 0.42 29.78 27.72
N ASP A 186 -0.21 30.94 27.54
CA ASP A 186 0.41 32.19 28.00
C ASP A 186 -0.65 33.31 28.06
N SER A 187 -1.24 33.45 29.23
CA SER A 187 -1.98 34.64 29.65
C SER A 187 -1.82 34.68 31.15
N SER A 188 -0.82 35.41 31.63
CA SER A 188 -0.87 36.25 32.83
C SER A 188 0.54 36.55 33.32
N GLU A 189 0.97 37.80 33.16
CA GLU A 189 1.85 38.56 34.07
C GLU A 189 2.25 39.84 33.32
N ALA A 190 2.31 41.04 33.87
CA ALA A 190 1.72 41.68 35.04
C ALA A 190 1.97 43.16 34.75
N SER A 191 0.91 43.95 34.68
CA SER A 191 1.00 45.41 34.65
C SER A 191 1.01 45.87 36.09
N GLU A 192 2.10 46.47 36.57
CA GLU A 192 2.10 47.60 37.52
C GLU A 192 3.54 47.89 37.97
N THR A 193 4.11 48.97 37.44
CA THR A 193 5.08 49.80 38.17
C THR A 193 4.86 51.25 37.75
N ASP A 194 4.24 52.02 38.63
CA ASP A 194 4.60 53.39 38.98
C ASP A 194 4.04 53.72 40.37
#